data_AF-A0A821CLX3-F1
#
_entry.id   AF-A0A821CLX3-F1
#
_cell.length_a   1.000
_cell.length_b   1.000
_cell.length_c   1.000
_cell.angle_alpha   90.00
_cell.angle_beta   90.00
_cell.angle_gamma   90.00
#
_symmetry.space_group_name_H-M   'P 1'
#
loop_
_entity.id
_entity.type
_entity.pdbx_description
1 polymer ?
#
loop_
_entity_poly.entity_id
_entity_poly.type
_entity_poly.pdbx_seq_one_letter_code
_entity_poly.pdbx_strand_id
1 'polypeptide(L)'
;SIFVGDDPNQTLIEIPKSLFSSAKHDTEERETMIDCIVCTRRWHQVCALHLDQIWPEGFICHTCIKEYNIKRKENRYIASKLKITDLASKLEKRVNDFLSYEGCQTGHVTIRVLAANDKICEVKPCLKEHYPNHTHVDYQYRTKVIFAFQEIDGVDVAFLL
;
A
#
# COMPACT_ATOMS: atom_id res chain seq x y z
N SER A 1 34.45 9.36 17.70
CA SER A 1 33.71 8.20 17.15
C SER A 1 32.22 8.38 17.37
N ILE A 2 31.40 7.54 16.76
CA ILE A 2 29.94 7.41 16.92
C ILE A 2 29.68 5.92 17.19
N PHE A 3 28.86 5.62 18.19
CA PHE A 3 28.47 4.25 18.52
C PHE A 3 27.15 3.93 17.82
N VAL A 4 27.13 2.85 17.03
CA VAL A 4 25.98 2.44 16.23
C VAL A 4 25.55 1.04 16.66
N GLY A 5 24.24 0.85 16.83
CA GLY A 5 23.63 -0.45 17.08
C GLY A 5 22.13 -0.37 16.79
N ASP A 6 21.58 -1.47 16.29
CA ASP A 6 20.18 -1.55 15.85
C ASP A 6 19.22 -1.96 16.99
N ASP A 7 19.74 -2.68 17.99
CA ASP A 7 18.98 -3.14 19.16
C ASP A 7 19.67 -2.68 20.45
N PRO A 8 18.92 -2.18 21.46
CA PRO A 8 19.48 -1.80 22.76
C PRO A 8 20.21 -2.93 23.50
N ASN A 9 19.99 -4.19 23.15
CA ASN A 9 20.68 -5.35 23.72
C ASN A 9 21.95 -5.76 22.95
N GLN A 10 22.24 -5.14 21.80
CA GLN A 10 23.45 -5.43 21.03
C GLN A 10 24.65 -4.63 21.53
N THR A 11 25.83 -5.22 21.42
CA THR A 11 27.09 -4.50 21.66
C THR A 11 27.26 -3.44 20.59
N LEU A 12 27.32 -2.17 21.00
CA LEU A 12 27.45 -1.05 20.07
C LEU A 12 28.81 -1.08 19.36
N ILE A 13 28.79 -0.86 18.06
CA ILE A 13 29.99 -0.78 17.23
C ILE A 13 30.50 0.66 17.22
N GLU A 14 31.77 0.85 17.54
CA GLU A 14 32.40 2.17 17.48
C GLU A 14 32.88 2.47 16.05
N ILE A 15 32.30 3.50 15.44
CA ILE A 15 32.65 3.94 14.09
C ILE A 15 33.33 5.32 14.16
N PRO A 16 34.56 5.48 13.63
CA PRO A 16 35.21 6.79 13.54
C PRO A 16 34.37 7.79 12.75
N LYS A 17 34.29 9.04 13.23
CA LYS A 17 33.54 10.13 12.55
C LYS A 17 34.04 10.39 11.13
N SER A 18 35.31 10.10 10.85
CA SER A 18 35.93 10.24 9.53
C SER A 18 35.38 9.28 8.48
N LEU A 19 34.71 8.19 8.87
CA LEU A 19 34.06 7.27 7.94
C LEU A 19 32.66 7.73 7.50
N PHE A 20 32.12 8.78 8.13
CA PHE A 20 30.82 9.33 7.78
C PHE A 20 30.98 10.42 6.73
N SER A 21 30.15 10.38 5.68
CA SER A 21 30.02 11.45 4.70
C SER A 21 29.03 12.50 5.18
N SER A 22 29.45 13.78 5.17
CA SER A 22 28.50 14.89 5.31
C SER A 22 27.59 14.92 4.08
N ALA A 23 26.28 14.80 4.28
CA ALA A 23 25.29 14.88 3.21
C ALA A 23 24.18 15.86 3.60
N LYS A 24 23.60 16.52 2.61
CA LYS A 24 22.34 17.26 2.74
C LYS A 24 21.22 16.39 2.17
N HIS A 25 20.02 16.53 2.72
CA HIS A 25 18.85 15.84 2.20
C HIS A 25 18.16 16.70 1.13
N ASP A 26 18.91 16.98 0.06
CA ASP A 26 18.49 17.80 -1.08
C ASP A 26 18.56 17.05 -2.42
N THR A 27 18.80 15.72 -2.38
CA THR A 27 18.73 14.86 -3.55
C THR A 27 17.27 14.57 -3.91
N GLU A 28 16.86 14.98 -5.12
CA GLU A 28 15.55 14.64 -5.69
C GLU A 28 15.66 13.46 -6.66
N GLU A 29 14.95 12.38 -6.36
CA GLU A 29 14.79 11.26 -7.29
C GLU A 29 13.75 11.60 -8.35
N ARG A 30 14.14 11.54 -9.63
CA ARG A 30 13.24 11.81 -10.75
C ARG A 30 12.36 10.60 -11.03
N GLU A 31 11.13 10.87 -11.44
CA GLU A 31 10.20 9.82 -11.86
C GLU A 31 10.70 9.05 -13.08
N THR A 32 10.48 7.74 -13.09
CA THR A 32 10.77 6.87 -14.23
C THR A 32 9.92 7.27 -15.43
N MET A 33 10.53 7.25 -16.61
CA MET A 33 9.89 7.56 -17.89
C MET A 33 9.76 6.29 -18.73
N ILE A 34 8.67 6.19 -19.50
CA ILE A 34 8.41 5.09 -20.43
C ILE A 34 8.01 5.64 -21.82
N ASP A 35 8.23 4.83 -22.85
CA ASP A 35 7.93 5.19 -24.24
C ASP A 35 6.71 4.42 -24.75
N CYS A 36 5.83 5.13 -25.47
CA CYS A 36 4.76 4.47 -26.22
C CYS A 36 5.36 3.67 -27.37
N ILE A 37 5.08 2.36 -27.44
CA ILE A 37 5.63 1.49 -28.50
C ILE A 37 5.10 1.80 -29.91
N VAL A 38 4.05 2.64 -30.03
CA VAL A 38 3.45 3.03 -31.31
C VAL A 38 3.97 4.39 -31.78
N CYS A 39 3.84 5.43 -30.95
CA CYS A 39 4.17 6.81 -31.35
C CYS A 39 5.47 7.35 -30.75
N THR A 40 6.22 6.53 -30.00
CA THR A 40 7.54 6.82 -29.39
C THR A 40 7.61 8.04 -28.47
N ARG A 41 6.46 8.67 -28.16
CA ARG A 41 6.39 9.75 -27.18
C ARG A 41 6.72 9.23 -25.78
N ARG A 42 7.44 10.05 -25.02
CA ARG A 42 7.83 9.83 -23.62
C ARG A 42 6.72 10.22 -22.65
N TRP A 43 6.50 9.38 -21.64
CA TRP A 43 5.51 9.58 -20.58
C TRP A 43 6.12 9.28 -19.21
N HIS A 44 5.66 10.00 -18.19
CA HIS A 44 5.86 9.62 -16.79
C HIS A 44 5.17 8.27 -16.54
N GLN A 45 5.89 7.33 -15.93
CA GLN A 45 5.37 5.97 -15.70
C GLN A 45 4.08 5.98 -14.87
N VAL A 46 4.01 6.84 -13.84
CA VAL A 46 2.85 7.01 -12.98
C VAL A 46 1.69 7.64 -13.74
N CYS A 47 1.93 8.71 -14.53
CA CYS A 47 0.87 9.31 -15.35
C CYS A 47 0.31 8.34 -16.40
N ALA A 48 1.15 7.43 -16.91
CA ALA A 48 0.76 6.40 -17.86
C ALA A 48 0.04 5.20 -17.21
N LEU A 49 0.08 5.10 -15.88
CA LEU A 49 -0.45 3.98 -15.09
C LEU A 49 -0.02 2.63 -15.70
N HIS A 50 1.27 2.48 -15.98
CA HIS A 50 1.82 1.30 -16.64
C HIS A 50 2.73 0.50 -15.73
N LEU A 51 2.46 -0.80 -15.66
CA LEU A 51 3.25 -1.79 -14.94
C LEU A 51 3.49 -2.97 -15.87
N ASP A 52 4.76 -3.34 -16.07
CA ASP A 52 5.15 -4.45 -16.94
C ASP A 52 4.60 -5.80 -16.45
N GLN A 53 4.35 -5.93 -15.14
CA GLN A 53 3.70 -7.10 -14.55
C GLN A 53 2.25 -7.28 -15.04
N ILE A 54 1.56 -6.17 -15.35
CA ILE A 54 0.18 -6.20 -15.85
C ILE A 54 0.19 -6.35 -17.38
N TRP A 55 1.04 -5.55 -18.05
CA TRP A 55 1.13 -5.46 -19.50
C TRP A 55 2.58 -5.64 -19.97
N PRO A 56 3.06 -6.89 -20.08
CA PRO A 56 4.44 -7.19 -20.46
C PRO A 56 4.74 -6.84 -21.93
N GLU A 57 3.70 -6.71 -22.76
CA GLU A 57 3.79 -6.36 -24.18
C GLU A 57 4.24 -4.91 -24.42
N GLY A 58 4.31 -4.09 -23.35
CA GLY A 58 4.73 -2.69 -23.39
C GLY A 58 3.58 -1.68 -23.29
N PHE A 59 3.96 -0.40 -23.17
CA PHE A 59 3.04 0.70 -23.00
C PHE A 59 2.53 1.24 -24.35
N ILE A 60 1.21 1.42 -24.46
CA ILE A 60 0.57 2.12 -25.57
C ILE A 60 -0.23 3.28 -24.98
N CYS A 61 0.05 4.52 -25.41
CA CYS A 61 -0.64 5.69 -24.87
C CYS A 61 -2.10 5.73 -25.29
N HIS A 62 -2.93 6.43 -24.49
CA HIS A 62 -4.38 6.54 -24.71
C HIS A 62 -4.76 7.06 -26.10
N THR A 63 -3.97 7.99 -26.65
CA THR A 63 -4.18 8.52 -28.00
C THR A 63 -4.06 7.43 -29.05
N CYS A 64 -3.00 6.62 -29.00
CA CYS A 64 -2.80 5.52 -29.94
C CYS A 64 -3.85 4.41 -29.75
N ILE A 65 -4.25 4.11 -28.51
CA ILE A 65 -5.33 3.16 -28.23
C ILE A 65 -6.61 3.57 -28.95
N LYS A 66 -7.00 4.85 -28.85
CA LYS A 66 -8.20 5.39 -29.49
C LYS A 66 -8.10 5.46 -31.01
N GLU A 67 -6.98 5.97 -31.52
CA GLU A 67 -6.77 6.20 -32.96
C GLU A 67 -6.72 4.89 -33.76
N TYR A 68 -6.04 3.87 -33.22
CA TYR A 68 -5.89 2.58 -33.88
C TYR A 68 -6.88 1.52 -33.38
N ASN A 69 -7.84 1.91 -32.53
CA ASN A 69 -8.84 1.03 -31.92
C ASN A 69 -8.25 -0.24 -31.28
N ILE A 70 -7.13 -0.07 -30.55
CA ILE A 70 -6.37 -1.18 -29.96
C ILE A 70 -7.09 -1.65 -28.68
N LYS A 71 -7.44 -2.94 -28.62
CA LYS A 71 -7.97 -3.54 -27.39
C LYS A 71 -6.84 -3.93 -26.45
N ARG A 72 -6.64 -3.16 -25.38
CA ARG A 72 -5.68 -3.51 -24.32
C ARG A 72 -6.20 -4.70 -23.52
N LYS A 73 -5.29 -5.58 -23.10
CA LYS A 73 -5.60 -6.64 -22.13
C LYS A 73 -6.14 -6.03 -20.84
N GLU A 74 -7.21 -6.58 -20.29
CA GLU A 74 -7.79 -6.08 -19.04
C GLU A 74 -6.83 -6.26 -17.85
N ASN A 75 -6.87 -5.30 -16.93
CA ASN A 75 -6.15 -5.42 -15.67
C ASN A 75 -6.81 -6.49 -14.79
N ARG A 76 -6.01 -7.48 -14.35
CA ARG A 76 -6.45 -8.55 -13.43
C ARG A 76 -6.17 -8.22 -11.97
N TYR A 77 -5.33 -7.23 -11.71
CA TYR A 77 -4.92 -6.77 -10.38
C TYR A 77 -5.79 -5.60 -9.95
N ILE A 78 -7.09 -5.86 -9.79
CA ILE A 78 -8.09 -4.89 -9.33
C ILE A 78 -8.62 -5.28 -7.95
N ALA A 79 -9.01 -4.29 -7.15
CA ALA A 79 -9.46 -4.47 -5.77
C ALA A 79 -10.67 -5.41 -5.68
N SER A 80 -11.58 -5.34 -6.66
CA SER A 80 -12.77 -6.18 -6.71
C SER A 80 -12.44 -7.68 -6.80
N LYS A 81 -11.30 -8.05 -7.40
CA LYS A 81 -10.81 -9.43 -7.54
C LYS A 81 -10.05 -9.96 -6.33
N LEU A 82 -9.75 -9.12 -5.34
CA LEU A 82 -9.14 -9.56 -4.08
C LEU A 82 -10.12 -10.41 -3.28
N LYS A 83 -9.57 -11.31 -2.44
CA LYS A 83 -10.35 -12.24 -1.63
C LYS A 83 -11.38 -11.51 -0.76
N ILE A 84 -12.63 -11.94 -0.87
CA ILE A 84 -13.75 -11.41 -0.09
C ILE A 84 -13.80 -12.11 1.28
N THR A 85 -14.19 -11.36 2.30
CA THR A 85 -14.44 -11.87 3.66
C THR A 85 -15.75 -11.31 4.19
N ASP A 86 -16.42 -12.02 5.09
CA ASP A 86 -17.70 -11.57 5.65
C ASP A 86 -17.63 -10.19 6.32
N LEU A 87 -16.52 -9.90 7.00
CA LEU A 87 -16.27 -8.58 7.59
C LEU A 87 -16.20 -7.51 6.49
N ALA A 88 -15.39 -7.76 5.46
CA ALA A 88 -15.23 -6.83 4.34
C ALA A 88 -16.56 -6.59 3.63
N SER A 89 -17.32 -7.65 3.31
CA SER A 89 -18.63 -7.55 2.64
C SER A 89 -19.65 -6.75 3.44
N LYS A 90 -19.69 -6.92 4.77
CA LYS A 90 -20.60 -6.15 5.63
C LYS A 90 -20.25 -4.66 5.65
N LEU A 91 -18.96 -4.33 5.72
CA LEU A 91 -18.49 -2.94 5.67
C LEU A 91 -18.75 -2.32 4.29
N GLU A 92 -18.40 -3.05 3.23
CA GLU A 92 -18.58 -2.64 1.84
C GLU A 92 -20.05 -2.33 1.56
N LYS A 93 -20.95 -3.25 1.90
CA LYS A 93 -22.39 -3.04 1.75
C LYS A 93 -22.85 -1.80 2.52
N ARG A 94 -22.47 -1.67 3.80
CA ARG A 94 -22.88 -0.53 4.62
C ARG A 94 -22.44 0.81 4.03
N VAL A 95 -21.21 0.90 3.51
CA VAL A 95 -20.69 2.14 2.90
C VAL A 95 -21.41 2.44 1.59
N ASN A 96 -21.58 1.46 0.71
CA ASN A 96 -22.26 1.69 -0.57
C ASN A 96 -23.76 1.98 -0.40
N ASP A 97 -24.44 1.32 0.54
CA ASP A 97 -25.84 1.64 0.88
C ASP A 97 -25.98 3.09 1.35
N PHE A 98 -25.03 3.57 2.18
CA PHE A 98 -24.99 4.96 2.64
C PHE A 98 -24.72 5.94 1.49
N LEU A 99 -23.72 5.68 0.64
CA LEU A 99 -23.41 6.55 -0.50
C LEU A 99 -24.58 6.63 -1.49
N SER A 100 -25.27 5.50 -1.70
CA SER A 100 -26.46 5.43 -2.56
C SER A 100 -27.61 6.24 -1.97
N TYR A 101 -27.79 6.19 -0.65
CA TYR A 101 -28.81 6.96 0.06
C TYR A 101 -28.55 8.48 -0.02
N GLU A 102 -27.30 8.91 0.14
CA GLU A 102 -26.90 10.32 0.03
C GLU A 102 -26.90 10.86 -1.42
N GLY A 103 -27.20 10.01 -2.41
CA GLY A 103 -27.24 10.39 -3.82
C GLY A 103 -25.85 10.71 -4.39
N CYS A 104 -24.78 10.18 -3.80
CA CYS A 104 -23.43 10.37 -4.29
C CYS A 104 -23.27 9.70 -5.67
N GLN A 105 -22.79 10.45 -6.66
CA GLN A 105 -22.41 9.90 -7.98
C GLN A 105 -20.97 9.36 -7.99
N THR A 106 -20.39 9.12 -6.82
CA THR A 106 -19.06 8.55 -6.68
C THR A 106 -19.07 7.09 -7.12
N GLY A 107 -17.93 6.56 -7.58
CA GLY A 107 -17.83 5.15 -7.99
C GLY A 107 -18.18 4.17 -6.86
N HIS A 108 -18.16 2.88 -7.17
CA HIS A 108 -18.36 1.83 -6.17
C HIS A 108 -17.17 1.77 -5.20
N VAL A 109 -17.43 1.72 -3.90
CA VAL A 109 -16.39 1.50 -2.89
C VAL A 109 -16.19 0.00 -2.70
N THR A 110 -14.95 -0.45 -2.78
CA THR A 110 -14.55 -1.84 -2.56
C THR A 110 -13.75 -1.93 -1.26
N ILE A 111 -14.16 -2.79 -0.32
CA ILE A 111 -13.44 -2.98 0.96
C ILE A 111 -12.86 -4.38 1.03
N ARG A 112 -11.60 -4.53 1.43
CA ARG A 112 -10.91 -5.83 1.49
C ARG A 112 -10.06 -5.97 2.75
N VAL A 113 -10.13 -7.15 3.36
CA VAL A 113 -9.22 -7.55 4.46
C VAL A 113 -8.01 -8.23 3.81
N LEU A 114 -6.86 -7.55 3.81
CA LEU A 114 -5.65 -8.01 3.11
C LEU A 114 -4.79 -8.94 3.98
N ALA A 115 -4.82 -8.76 5.29
CA ALA A 115 -4.12 -9.61 6.24
C ALA A 115 -4.96 -9.83 7.50
N ALA A 116 -4.82 -11.00 8.11
CA ALA A 116 -5.40 -11.32 9.40
C ALA A 116 -4.43 -12.26 10.13
N ASN A 117 -3.78 -11.76 11.17
CA ASN A 117 -2.74 -12.49 11.90
C ASN A 117 -3.08 -12.53 13.39
N ASP A 118 -2.91 -13.69 14.02
CA ASP A 118 -2.93 -13.80 15.47
C ASP A 118 -1.59 -13.31 16.02
N LYS A 119 -1.67 -12.47 17.05
CA LYS A 119 -0.54 -11.82 17.71
C LYS A 119 -0.69 -11.95 19.22
N ILE A 120 0.46 -11.84 19.88
CA ILE A 120 0.57 -11.88 21.33
C ILE A 120 1.17 -10.54 21.76
N CYS A 121 0.49 -9.86 22.67
CA CYS A 121 1.01 -8.66 23.33
C CYS A 121 1.55 -9.07 24.69
N GLU A 122 2.86 -9.08 24.84
CA GLU A 122 3.50 -9.35 26.12
C GLU A 122 3.46 -8.12 27.03
N VAL A 123 3.21 -8.36 28.32
CA VAL A 123 3.26 -7.28 29.30
C VAL A 123 4.71 -6.83 29.52
N LYS A 124 4.94 -5.51 29.37
CA LYS A 124 6.27 -4.91 29.56
C LYS A 124 6.78 -5.11 31.01
N PRO A 125 8.09 -5.26 31.22
CA PRO A 125 8.67 -5.59 32.54
C PRO A 125 8.22 -4.67 33.69
N CYS A 126 8.21 -3.35 33.47
CA CYS A 126 7.82 -2.38 34.49
C CYS A 126 6.38 -2.57 35.01
N LEU A 127 5.45 -2.97 34.13
CA LEU A 127 4.07 -3.25 34.52
C LEU A 127 3.95 -4.58 35.28
N LYS A 128 4.74 -5.60 34.89
CA LYS A 128 4.82 -6.88 35.62
C LYS A 128 5.34 -6.67 37.06
N GLU A 129 6.32 -5.79 37.24
CA GLU A 129 6.88 -5.48 38.56
C GLU A 129 5.89 -4.75 39.48
N HIS A 130 5.12 -3.80 38.94
CA HIS A 130 4.12 -3.06 39.72
C HIS A 130 2.85 -3.88 40.03
N TYR A 131 2.49 -4.84 39.18
CA TYR A 131 1.23 -5.60 39.28
C TYR A 131 1.41 -7.12 39.11
N PRO A 132 2.28 -7.77 39.91
CA PRO A 132 2.74 -9.15 39.67
C PRO A 132 1.61 -10.21 39.73
N ASN A 133 0.54 -9.93 40.47
CA ASN A 133 -0.60 -10.86 40.64
C ASN A 133 -1.86 -10.43 39.87
N HIS A 134 -1.82 -9.30 39.15
CA HIS A 134 -2.98 -8.70 38.48
C HIS A 134 -2.87 -8.67 36.95
N THR A 135 -1.73 -9.07 36.39
CA THR A 135 -1.52 -9.10 34.94
C THR A 135 -1.36 -10.52 34.43
N HIS A 136 -2.04 -10.86 33.34
CA HIS A 136 -1.71 -12.06 32.57
C HIS A 136 -0.33 -11.91 31.93
N VAL A 137 0.35 -13.03 31.66
CA VAL A 137 1.70 -13.01 31.07
C VAL A 137 1.68 -12.37 29.68
N ASP A 138 0.61 -12.63 28.94
CA ASP A 138 0.37 -12.12 27.61
C ASP A 138 -1.13 -11.94 27.30
N TYR A 139 -1.41 -11.20 26.23
CA TYR A 139 -2.75 -11.00 25.70
C TYR A 139 -2.78 -11.38 24.23
N GLN A 140 -3.55 -12.42 23.89
CA GLN A 140 -3.76 -12.83 22.51
C GLN A 140 -4.78 -11.93 21.83
N TYR A 141 -4.46 -11.49 20.63
CA TYR A 141 -5.36 -10.67 19.82
C TYR A 141 -5.14 -10.97 18.34
N ARG A 142 -6.18 -10.71 17.53
CA ARG A 142 -6.08 -10.82 16.07
C ARG A 142 -5.95 -9.44 15.46
N THR A 143 -4.84 -9.18 14.78
CA THR A 143 -4.70 -7.97 13.94
C THR A 143 -5.29 -8.24 12.56
N LYS A 144 -5.96 -7.23 12.00
CA LYS A 144 -6.47 -7.26 10.63
C LYS A 144 -6.06 -5.99 9.91
N VAL A 145 -5.68 -6.12 8.66
CA VAL A 145 -5.35 -5.00 7.76
C VAL A 145 -6.49 -4.86 6.76
N ILE A 146 -7.14 -3.69 6.73
CA ILE A 146 -8.37 -3.47 5.97
C ILE A 146 -8.16 -2.26 5.07
N PHE A 147 -8.35 -2.43 3.78
CA PHE A 147 -8.23 -1.35 2.81
C PHE A 147 -9.60 -1.02 2.22
N ALA A 148 -9.83 0.26 1.93
CA ALA A 148 -10.93 0.71 1.10
C ALA A 148 -10.40 1.33 -0.20
N PHE A 149 -11.04 0.94 -1.31
CA PHE A 149 -10.72 1.34 -2.66
C PHE A 149 -11.93 2.02 -3.30
N GLN A 150 -11.69 3.05 -4.08
CA GLN A 150 -12.70 3.79 -4.82
C GLN A 150 -12.31 3.72 -6.31
N GLU A 151 -13.24 3.30 -7.16
CA GLU A 151 -13.01 3.40 -8.62
C GLU A 151 -13.16 4.86 -9.06
N ILE A 152 -12.09 5.41 -9.64
CA ILE A 152 -12.03 6.77 -10.22
C ILE A 152 -11.50 6.64 -11.64
N ASP A 153 -12.29 7.06 -12.64
CA ASP A 153 -11.95 6.96 -14.07
C ASP A 153 -11.47 5.56 -14.52
N GLY A 154 -12.06 4.50 -13.94
CA GLY A 154 -11.72 3.10 -14.24
C GLY A 154 -10.43 2.61 -13.56
N VAL A 155 -9.91 3.35 -12.57
CA VAL A 155 -8.71 3.02 -11.81
C VAL A 155 -9.07 2.87 -10.33
N ASP A 156 -8.57 1.81 -9.69
CA ASP A 156 -8.73 1.63 -8.25
C ASP A 156 -7.79 2.57 -7.49
N VAL A 157 -8.36 3.41 -6.63
CA VAL A 157 -7.61 4.30 -5.73
C VAL A 157 -7.84 3.85 -4.28
N ALA A 158 -6.78 3.44 -3.60
CA ALA A 158 -6.82 3.15 -2.17
C ALA A 158 -6.84 4.47 -1.38
N PHE A 159 -7.86 4.68 -0.54
CA PHE A 159 -8.04 5.94 0.19
C PHE A 159 -8.12 5.77 1.72
N LEU A 160 -8.25 4.53 2.21
CA LEU A 160 -8.27 4.21 3.64
C LEU A 160 -7.47 2.93 3.90
N LEU A 161 -6.69 2.95 4.99
CA LEU A 161 -5.78 1.89 5.47
C LEU A 161 -6.13 1.46 6.90
#